data_AF-A0A7Y6CI91-F1
#
_entry.id   AF-A0A7Y6CI91-F1
#
_cell.length_a   1.000
_cell.length_b   1.000
_cell.length_c   1.000
_cell.angle_alpha   90.00
_cell.angle_beta   90.00
_cell.angle_gamma   90.00
#
_symmetry.space_group_name_H-M   'P 1'
#
loop_
_entity.id
_entity.type
_entity.pdbx_description
1 polymer ?
#
loop_
_entity_poly.entity_id
_entity_poly.type
_entity_poly.pdbx_seq_one_letter_code
_entity_poly.pdbx_strand_id
1 'polypeptide(L)' 'MRGDRVEIVVDAGNEVRVYDIVATRNGRRVEIATGRGITEVTEVTRSGTPVRTARFMSSRVLALVEHPAGSD' A
#
# COMPACT_ATOMS: atom_id res chain seq x y z
N MET A 1 7.72 14.93 -8.31
CA MET A 1 6.97 13.70 -8.64
C MET A 1 6.03 13.39 -7.48
N ARG A 2 4.80 12.93 -7.77
CA ARG A 2 3.93 12.35 -6.72
C ARG A 2 4.68 11.18 -6.07
N GLY A 3 4.45 10.94 -4.78
CA GLY A 3 5.22 9.95 -4.02
C GLY A 3 4.91 8.51 -4.44
N ASP A 4 5.48 7.55 -3.69
CA ASP A 4 5.40 6.12 -3.97
C ASP A 4 3.95 5.61 -4.10
N ARG A 5 3.77 4.53 -4.89
CA ARG A 5 2.52 3.77 -5.03
C ARG A 5 2.75 2.31 -4.65
N VAL A 6 1.75 1.69 -4.05
CA VAL A 6 1.68 0.24 -3.86
C VAL A 6 0.41 -0.27 -4.52
N GLU A 7 0.56 -1.26 -5.41
CA GLU A 7 -0.53 -2.03 -5.96
C GLU A 7 -0.70 -3.32 -5.16
N ILE A 8 -1.92 -3.64 -4.77
CA ILE A 8 -2.24 -4.81 -3.94
C ILE A 8 -3.31 -5.63 -4.64
N VAL A 9 -2.97 -6.87 -4.94
CA VAL A 9 -3.87 -7.84 -5.54
C VAL A 9 -4.38 -8.77 -4.45
N VAL A 10 -5.70 -8.90 -4.30
CA VAL A 10 -6.31 -9.75 -3.28
C VAL A 10 -7.35 -10.68 -3.86
N ASP A 11 -7.45 -11.87 -3.26
CA ASP A 11 -8.57 -12.79 -3.45
C ASP A 11 -9.75 -12.36 -2.57
N ALA A 12 -10.80 -11.84 -3.21
CA ALA A 12 -12.05 -11.45 -2.57
C ALA A 12 -13.06 -12.62 -2.44
N GLY A 13 -12.63 -13.86 -2.70
CA GLY A 13 -13.40 -15.10 -2.60
C GLY A 13 -13.97 -15.55 -3.94
N ASN A 14 -14.60 -14.65 -4.68
CA ASN A 14 -15.25 -14.96 -5.97
C ASN A 14 -14.53 -14.29 -7.15
N GLU A 15 -13.67 -13.33 -6.84
CA GLU A 15 -12.98 -12.49 -7.81
C GLU A 15 -11.63 -12.03 -7.26
N VAL A 16 -10.75 -11.63 -8.16
CA VAL A 16 -9.53 -10.92 -7.81
C VAL A 16 -9.81 -9.43 -7.82
N ARG A 17 -9.40 -8.72 -6.76
CA ARG A 17 -9.47 -7.27 -6.69
C ARG A 17 -8.07 -6.67 -6.64
N VAL A 18 -7.91 -5.56 -7.35
CA VAL A 18 -6.67 -4.78 -7.35
C VAL A 18 -6.94 -3.44 -6.69
N TYR A 19 -6.07 -3.05 -5.76
CA TYR A 19 -6.13 -1.79 -5.03
C TYR A 19 -4.85 -1.00 -5.22
N ASP A 20 -4.99 0.27 -5.58
CA ASP A 20 -3.88 1.23 -5.65
C ASP A 20 -3.86 2.13 -4.42
N ILE A 21 -2.77 2.09 -3.67
CA ILE A 21 -2.51 3.02 -2.57
C ILE A 21 -1.39 3.95 -3.01
N VAL A 22 -1.71 5.23 -3.14
CA VAL A 22 -0.79 6.26 -3.65
C VAL A 22 -0.51 7.29 -2.58
N ALA A 23 0.74 7.70 -2.42
CA ALA A 23 1.09 8.89 -1.66
C ALA A 23 0.55 10.15 -2.35
N THR A 24 -0.50 10.76 -1.78
CA THR A 24 -1.31 11.79 -2.46
C THR A 24 -0.66 13.17 -2.52
N ARG A 25 0.39 13.41 -1.75
CA ARG A 25 1.10 14.71 -1.69
C ARG A 25 2.60 14.53 -1.76
N ASN A 26 3.28 15.56 -2.26
CA ASN A 26 4.74 15.57 -2.34
C ASN A 26 5.38 15.34 -0.96
N GLY A 27 6.42 14.51 -0.93
CA GLY A 27 7.16 14.18 0.28
C GLY A 27 6.44 13.21 1.22
N ARG A 28 5.24 12.73 0.87
CA ARG A 28 4.64 11.56 1.49
C ARG A 28 5.14 10.29 0.79
N ARG A 29 5.11 9.18 1.53
CA ARG A 29 5.45 7.84 1.03
C ARG A 29 4.37 6.85 1.46
N VAL A 30 4.41 5.66 0.87
CA VAL A 30 3.59 4.53 1.30
C VAL A 30 4.49 3.55 2.03
N GLU A 31 4.09 3.13 3.22
CA GLU A 31 4.78 2.11 4.02
C GLU A 31 3.92 0.85 4.11
N ILE A 32 4.58 -0.30 4.13
CA ILE A 32 3.96 -1.60 4.24
C ILE A 32 4.45 -2.27 5.52
N ALA A 33 3.52 -2.82 6.29
CA ALA A 33 3.82 -3.62 7.47
C ALA A 33 2.93 -4.87 7.48
N THR A 34 3.53 -6.05 7.66
CA THR A 34 2.79 -7.30 7.78
C THR A 34 3.02 -7.92 9.14
N GLY A 35 1.93 -8.22 9.85
CA GLY A 35 1.98 -8.82 11.18
C GLY A 35 0.61 -9.26 11.66
N ARG A 36 0.57 -10.27 12.55
CA ARG A 36 -0.67 -10.80 13.14
C ARG A 36 -1.76 -11.14 12.10
N GLY A 37 -1.35 -11.65 10.94
CA GLY A 37 -2.26 -12.02 9.85
C GLY A 37 -2.85 -10.85 9.04
N ILE A 38 -2.38 -9.62 9.27
CA ILE A 38 -2.79 -8.42 8.53
C ILE A 38 -1.59 -7.84 7.79
N THR A 39 -1.84 -7.37 6.56
CA THR A 39 -0.93 -6.50 5.81
C THR A 39 -1.53 -5.09 5.82
N GLU A 40 -0.83 -4.17 6.46
CA GLU A 40 -1.16 -2.76 6.53
C GLU A 40 -0.38 -2.01 5.45
N VAL A 41 -1.07 -1.14 4.72
CA VAL A 41 -0.45 -0.25 3.74
C VAL A 41 -0.87 1.18 4.08
N THR A 42 0.10 1.99 4.48
CA THR A 42 -0.14 3.29 5.11
C THR A 42 0.53 4.39 4.31
N GLU A 43 -0.25 5.39 3.89
CA GLU A 43 0.33 6.66 3.46
C GLU A 43 0.81 7.41 4.70
N VAL A 44 2.09 7.77 4.73
CA VAL A 44 2.70 8.54 5.82
C VAL A 44 3.22 9.88 5.33
N THR A 45 3.25 10.86 6.23
CA THR A 45 3.95 12.12 5.99
C THR A 45 5.47 11.89 5.89
N ARG A 46 6.22 12.94 5.51
CA ARG A 46 7.70 12.88 5.50
C ARG A 46 8.29 12.44 6.84
N SER A 47 7.67 12.87 7.95
CA SER A 47 8.06 12.53 9.32
C SER A 47 7.53 11.18 9.82
N GLY A 48 6.85 10.39 8.97
CA GLY A 48 6.29 9.08 9.34
C GLY A 48 4.92 9.13 10.02
N THR A 49 4.24 10.29 10.06
CA THR A 49 2.90 10.37 10.64
C THR A 49 1.87 9.71 9.70
N PRO A 50 1.08 8.72 10.15
CA PRO A 50 0.05 8.11 9.33
C PRO A 50 -1.01 9.13 8.89
N VAL A 51 -1.38 9.07 7.62
CA VAL A 51 -2.47 9.88 7.03
C VAL A 51 -3.70 9.03 6.80
N ARG A 52 -3.51 7.87 6.15
CA ARG A 52 -4.54 6.87 5.89
C ARG A 52 -3.91 5.49 5.82
N THR A 53 -4.64 4.49 6.29
CA THR A 53 -4.19 3.09 6.32
C THR A 53 -5.24 2.21 5.69
N ALA A 54 -4.81 1.39 4.74
CA ALA A 54 -5.57 0.25 4.25
C ALA A 54 -5.09 -1.02 4.97
N ARG A 55 -6.00 -1.93 5.27
CA ARG A 55 -5.69 -3.22 5.90
C ARG A 55 -6.26 -4.36 5.10
N PHE A 56 -5.45 -5.37 4.88
CA PHE A 56 -5.81 -6.58 4.15
C PHE A 56 -5.51 -7.80 5.00
N MET A 57 -6.36 -8.83 4.95
CA MET A 57 -6.00 -10.13 5.51
C MET A 57 -4.82 -10.68 4.70
N SER A 58 -3.68 -10.92 5.34
CA SER A 58 -2.47 -11.38 4.65
C SER A 58 -2.69 -12.69 3.90
N SER A 59 -3.54 -13.57 4.43
CA SER A 59 -3.90 -14.85 3.78
C SER A 59 -4.65 -14.70 2.46
N ARG A 60 -5.14 -13.50 2.14
CA ARG A 60 -5.86 -13.20 0.89
C ARG A 60 -5.07 -12.29 -0.05
N VAL A 61 -3.88 -11.83 0.33
CA VAL A 61 -3.02 -11.04 -0.55
C VAL A 61 -2.32 -12.00 -1.53
N LEU A 62 -2.60 -11.81 -2.82
CA LEU A 62 -2.01 -12.60 -3.91
C LEU A 62 -0.70 -11.98 -4.39
N ALA A 63 -0.64 -10.64 -4.45
CA ALA A 63 0.56 -9.90 -4.82
C ALA A 63 0.58 -8.53 -4.15
N LEU A 64 1.79 -8.03 -3.92
CA LEU A 64 2.07 -6.66 -3.48
C LEU A 64 3.22 -6.14 -4.34
N VAL A 65 3.00 -5.02 -5.03
CA VAL A 65 3.98 -4.44 -5.95
C VAL A 65 4.24 -2.99 -5.54
N GLU A 66 5.49 -2.70 -5.20
CA GLU A 66 5.95 -1.35 -4.87
C GLU A 66 6.42 -0.63 -6.14
N HIS A 67 5.95 0.61 -6.31
CA HIS A 67 6.34 1.51 -7.38
C HIS A 67 6.94 2.78 -6.76
N PRO A 68 8.26 2.80 -6.46
CA PRO A 68 8.91 3.94 -5.85
C PRO A 68 8.95 5.13 -6.80
N ALA A 69 8.81 6.34 -6.26
CA ALA A 69 8.89 7.55 -7.05
C ALA A 69 10.33 7.78 -7.53
N GLY A 70 10.54 7.83 -8.85
CA GLY A 70 11.84 8.13 -9.47
C GLY A 70 12.56 6.94 -10.10
N SER A 71 11.87 5.82 -10.33
CA SER A 71 12.40 4.66 -11.07
C SER A 71 12.14 4.71 -12.59
N ASP A 72 11.76 5.87 -13.13
CA ASP A 72 11.70 6.15 -14.59
C ASP A 72 12.96 6.91 -15.04
#